data_AF-A0A5C4P6L9-F1
#
_entry.id   AF-A0A5C4P6L9-F1
#
_cell.length_a   1.000
_cell.length_b   1.000
_cell.length_c   1.000
_cell.angle_alpha   90.00
_cell.angle_beta   90.00
_cell.angle_gamma   90.00
#
_symmetry.space_group_name_H-M   'P 1'
#
loop_
_entity.id
_entity.type
_entity.pdbx_description
1 polymer ?
#
loop_
_entity_poly.entity_id
_entity_poly.type
_entity_poly.pdbx_seq_one_letter_code
_entity_poly.pdbx_strand_id
1 'polypeptide(L)'
;MIESGSLSASRYAVRDDQEWLHLRGHGLGGREEPSNLVAGSHGANSEMAAIEMVLQQFDGKRPLTYSVKADCIPGTLISTLITMEVLLNGTRIFSQVINAARLRLSLSEYAHIQDELVNRIVTDGRKGRETVFVPASTS
;
A
#
# COMPACT_ATOMS: atom_id res chain seq x y z
N MET A 1 2.07 35.12 -4.16
CA MET A 1 2.80 34.34 -5.18
C MET A 1 3.15 33.01 -4.53
N ILE A 2 2.46 31.94 -4.90
CA ILE A 2 2.81 30.59 -4.45
C ILE A 2 3.76 30.06 -5.51
N GLU A 3 5.04 29.96 -5.17
CA GLU A 3 6.06 29.43 -6.08
C GLU A 3 5.67 28.01 -6.50
N SER A 4 5.41 27.83 -7.79
CA SER A 4 5.35 26.54 -8.46
C SER A 4 6.76 25.95 -8.60
N GLY A 5 7.48 25.84 -7.48
CA GLY A 5 8.69 25.04 -7.41
C GLY A 5 8.29 23.58 -7.37
N SER A 6 8.79 22.78 -8.31
CA SER A 6 8.78 21.32 -8.18
C SER A 6 9.20 20.98 -6.75
N LEU A 7 8.27 20.44 -5.99
CA LEU A 7 8.52 19.94 -4.64
C LEU A 7 9.38 18.70 -4.83
N SER A 8 10.69 18.88 -4.88
CA SER A 8 11.56 17.72 -4.92
C SER A 8 11.30 16.95 -3.63
N ALA A 9 10.97 15.69 -3.81
CA ALA A 9 11.00 14.63 -2.83
C ALA A 9 12.43 14.46 -2.26
N SER A 10 13.04 15.52 -1.78
CA SER A 10 14.32 15.53 -1.08
C SER A 10 14.39 16.71 -0.11
N ARG A 11 13.59 17.76 -0.32
CA ARG A 11 13.61 18.99 0.50
C ARG A 11 13.21 18.81 1.97
N TYR A 12 12.43 17.79 2.32
CA TYR A 12 12.04 17.53 3.71
C TYR A 12 12.42 16.12 4.22
N ALA A 13 13.27 15.38 3.48
CA ALA A 13 13.99 14.25 4.06
C ALA A 13 15.09 14.86 4.95
N VAL A 14 14.86 14.88 6.27
CA VAL A 14 15.75 15.58 7.22
C VAL A 14 16.99 14.75 7.55
N ARG A 15 17.00 13.47 7.18
CA ARG A 15 18.06 12.51 7.49
C ARG A 15 18.57 11.86 6.21
N ASP A 16 19.88 11.61 6.15
CA ASP A 16 20.56 11.03 4.98
C ASP A 16 20.09 9.61 4.62
N ASP A 17 19.39 8.93 5.54
CA ASP A 17 18.84 7.59 5.37
C ASP A 17 17.33 7.56 5.04
N GLN A 18 16.73 8.74 4.83
CA GLN A 18 15.31 8.89 4.53
C GLN A 18 15.06 9.29 3.08
N GLU A 19 14.02 8.71 2.50
CA GLU A 19 13.45 9.08 1.21
C GLU A 19 11.97 9.41 1.37
N TRP A 20 11.34 9.82 0.28
CA TRP A 20 9.91 10.09 0.28
C TRP A 20 9.10 8.88 -0.09
N LEU A 21 8.21 8.54 0.83
CA LEU A 21 7.27 7.45 0.71
C LEU A 21 5.95 8.04 0.25
N HIS A 22 5.45 7.47 -0.83
CA HIS A 22 4.13 7.79 -1.34
C HIS A 22 3.09 7.08 -0.48
N LEU A 23 2.15 7.81 0.12
CA LEU A 23 0.99 7.20 0.79
C LEU A 23 0.12 6.45 -0.22
N ARG A 24 0.09 6.92 -1.46
CA ARG A 24 -0.43 6.20 -2.62
C ARG A 24 0.64 6.19 -3.68
N GLY A 25 1.14 5.01 -4.03
CA GLY A 25 2.17 4.82 -5.03
C GLY A 25 1.80 5.32 -6.41
N HIS A 26 2.82 5.72 -7.15
CA HIS A 26 2.68 6.28 -8.50
C HIS A 26 1.94 5.34 -9.46
N GLY A 27 2.28 4.05 -9.45
CA GLY A 27 1.61 3.03 -10.28
C GLY A 27 0.13 2.80 -9.94
N LEU A 28 -0.34 3.33 -8.81
CA LEU A 28 -1.74 3.34 -8.41
C LEU A 28 -2.40 4.72 -8.62
N GLY A 29 -1.75 5.63 -9.36
CA GLY A 29 -2.23 7.00 -9.62
C GLY A 29 -1.85 8.03 -8.57
N GLY A 30 -0.88 7.72 -7.71
CA GLY A 30 -0.30 8.63 -6.74
C GLY A 30 0.41 9.82 -7.36
N ARG A 31 0.22 10.99 -6.76
CA ARG A 31 0.86 12.24 -7.20
C ARG A 31 2.01 12.63 -6.28
N GLU A 32 3.00 13.30 -6.83
CA GLU A 32 4.13 13.89 -6.09
C GLU A 32 3.69 15.24 -5.47
N GLU A 33 2.86 15.16 -4.43
CA GLU A 33 2.33 16.34 -3.74
C GLU A 33 2.43 16.18 -2.20
N PRO A 34 2.49 17.27 -1.42
CA PRO A 34 2.72 17.20 0.03
C PRO A 34 1.69 16.36 0.78
N SER A 35 0.44 16.32 0.30
CA SER A 35 -0.65 15.52 0.85
C SER A 35 -0.45 14.01 0.70
N ASN A 36 0.45 13.58 -0.19
CA ASN A 36 0.68 12.17 -0.52
C ASN A 36 2.09 11.68 -0.12
N LEU A 37 2.88 12.52 0.54
CA LEU A 37 4.30 12.24 0.77
C LEU A 37 4.65 12.34 2.26
N VAL A 38 5.35 11.33 2.77
CA VAL A 38 5.96 11.32 4.10
C VAL A 38 7.41 10.84 4.01
N ALA A 39 8.26 11.26 4.94
CA ALA A 39 9.66 10.82 5.01
C ALA A 39 9.77 9.51 5.80
N GLY A 40 10.55 8.56 5.27
CA GLY A 40 10.79 7.24 5.85
C GLY A 40 11.96 6.55 5.18
N SER A 41 12.31 5.34 5.63
CA SER A 41 13.46 4.61 5.10
C SER A 41 13.15 3.97 3.74
N HIS A 42 14.21 3.71 2.98
CA HIS A 42 14.11 2.92 1.75
C HIS A 42 13.54 1.50 1.99
N GLY A 43 13.82 0.92 3.15
CA GLY A 43 13.23 -0.36 3.56
C GLY A 43 11.71 -0.27 3.69
N ALA A 44 11.20 0.77 4.35
CA ALA A 44 9.77 0.98 4.49
C ALA A 44 9.10 1.21 3.12
N ASN A 45 9.72 2.03 2.26
CA ASN A 45 9.22 2.26 0.90
C ASN A 45 9.16 0.96 0.08
N SER A 46 10.20 0.12 0.19
CA SER A 46 10.25 -1.18 -0.51
C SER A 46 9.14 -2.13 -0.03
N GLU A 47 8.82 -2.14 1.26
CA GLU A 47 7.71 -2.94 1.78
C GLU A 47 6.35 -2.47 1.24
N MET A 48 6.14 -1.14 1.21
CA MET A 48 4.94 -0.56 0.61
C MET A 48 4.83 -0.93 -0.87
N ALA A 49 5.92 -0.82 -1.62
CA ALA A 49 5.98 -1.17 -3.03
C ALA A 49 5.64 -2.65 -3.27
N ALA A 50 6.06 -3.57 -2.39
CA ALA A 50 5.71 -4.99 -2.49
C ALA A 50 4.19 -5.19 -2.50
N ILE A 51 3.49 -4.53 -1.58
CA ILE A 51 2.03 -4.54 -1.46
C ILE A 51 1.39 -3.91 -2.70
N GLU A 52 1.82 -2.70 -3.07
CA GLU A 52 1.24 -1.94 -4.17
C GLU A 52 1.42 -2.61 -5.53
N MET A 53 2.54 -3.31 -5.77
CA MET A 53 2.74 -4.08 -6.99
C MET A 53 1.70 -5.19 -7.17
N VAL A 54 1.32 -5.88 -6.08
CA VAL A 54 0.24 -6.88 -6.14
C VAL A 54 -1.08 -6.21 -6.50
N LEU A 55 -1.37 -5.05 -5.90
CA LEU A 55 -2.60 -4.31 -6.16
C LEU A 55 -2.70 -3.82 -7.61
N GLN A 56 -1.59 -3.37 -8.20
CA GLN A 56 -1.52 -2.93 -9.60
C GLN A 56 -1.82 -4.05 -10.61
N GLN A 57 -1.48 -5.30 -10.26
CA GLN A 57 -1.72 -6.45 -11.14
C GLN A 57 -3.18 -6.92 -11.11
N PHE A 58 -4.00 -6.38 -10.23
CA PHE A 58 -5.37 -6.85 -10.06
C PHE A 58 -6.32 -6.23 -11.10
N ASP A 59 -6.98 -7.08 -11.88
CA ASP A 59 -7.76 -6.72 -13.09
C ASP A 59 -9.09 -5.95 -12.84
N GLY A 60 -9.34 -5.50 -11.61
CA GLY A 60 -10.49 -4.65 -11.28
C GLY A 60 -11.85 -5.33 -11.33
N LYS A 61 -11.94 -6.66 -11.57
CA LYS A 61 -13.24 -7.37 -11.60
C LYS A 61 -13.96 -7.41 -10.25
N ARG A 62 -13.23 -7.16 -9.17
CA ARG A 62 -13.77 -7.08 -7.80
C ARG A 62 -13.37 -5.73 -7.21
N PRO A 63 -14.28 -5.03 -6.49
CA PRO A 63 -13.93 -3.80 -5.81
C PRO A 63 -12.90 -4.09 -4.71
N LEU A 64 -11.67 -3.72 -5.01
CA LEU A 64 -10.55 -3.72 -4.09
C LEU A 64 -10.26 -2.27 -3.72
N THR A 65 -10.24 -1.97 -2.43
CA THR A 65 -9.85 -0.67 -1.91
C THR A 65 -8.65 -0.85 -1.00
N TYR A 66 -7.73 0.09 -1.02
CA TYR A 66 -6.63 0.11 -0.07
C TYR A 66 -6.51 1.50 0.55
N SER A 67 -6.00 1.53 1.76
CA SER A 67 -5.75 2.76 2.51
C SER A 67 -4.37 2.70 3.14
N VAL A 68 -3.70 3.84 3.16
CA VAL A 68 -2.41 4.02 3.81
C VAL A 68 -2.52 5.18 4.78
N LYS A 69 -2.09 4.94 6.01
CA LYS A 69 -2.00 5.96 7.05
C LYS A 69 -0.56 6.01 7.56
N ALA A 70 0.00 7.20 7.64
CA ALA A 70 1.29 7.42 8.28
C ALA A 70 1.09 8.17 9.60
N ASP A 71 1.68 7.64 10.67
CA ASP A 71 1.83 8.36 11.94
C ASP A 71 3.15 9.12 11.89
N CYS A 72 3.11 10.44 12.03
CA CYS A 72 4.27 11.31 11.92
C CYS A 72 4.68 11.90 13.27
N ILE A 73 5.95 12.26 13.41
CA ILE A 73 6.41 13.10 14.52
C ILE A 73 5.66 14.43 14.44
N PRO A 74 5.05 14.91 15.56
CA PRO A 74 4.23 16.13 15.55
C PRO A 74 4.94 17.33 14.92
N GLY A 75 4.25 18.00 14.00
CA GLY A 75 4.79 19.17 13.28
C GLY A 75 5.77 18.84 12.15
N THR A 76 5.95 17.56 11.80
CA THR A 76 6.85 17.12 10.74
C THR A 76 6.16 16.17 9.76
N LEU A 77 6.84 15.86 8.65
CA LEU A 77 6.44 14.79 7.71
C LEU A 77 7.22 13.49 7.95
N ILE A 78 7.99 13.39 9.04
CA ILE A 78 8.79 12.19 9.35
C ILE A 78 7.86 11.15 9.96
N SER A 79 7.64 10.06 9.21
CA SER A 79 6.81 8.95 9.64
C SER A 79 7.56 8.11 10.69
N THR A 80 6.83 7.59 11.68
CA THR A 80 7.31 6.59 12.64
C THR A 80 6.71 5.22 12.31
N LEU A 81 5.44 5.20 11.90
CA LEU A 81 4.70 4.00 11.51
C LEU A 81 3.86 4.26 10.27
N ILE A 82 3.74 3.25 9.43
CA ILE A 82 2.89 3.27 8.25
C ILE A 82 1.96 2.06 8.33
N THR A 83 0.66 2.30 8.30
CA THR A 83 -0.36 1.24 8.30
C THR A 83 -0.97 1.16 6.91
N MET A 84 -0.90 -0.02 6.31
CA MET A 84 -1.55 -0.33 5.03
C MET A 84 -2.66 -1.34 5.25
N GLU A 85 -3.86 -1.04 4.77
CA GLU A 85 -4.99 -1.96 4.81
C GLU A 85 -5.52 -2.20 3.39
N VAL A 86 -5.91 -3.44 3.12
CA VAL A 86 -6.57 -3.82 1.87
C VAL A 86 -7.91 -4.46 2.20
N LEU A 87 -8.95 -3.94 1.57
CA LEU A 87 -10.31 -4.43 1.68
C LEU A 87 -10.77 -4.96 0.32
N LEU A 88 -11.41 -6.13 0.34
CA LEU A 88 -12.07 -6.75 -0.80
C LEU A 88 -13.56 -6.78 -0.52
N ASN A 89 -14.37 -6.19 -1.40
CA ASN A 89 -15.82 -6.05 -1.19
C ASN A 89 -16.16 -5.41 0.17
N GLY A 90 -15.38 -4.40 0.59
CA GLY A 90 -15.55 -3.73 1.88
C GLY A 90 -15.12 -4.54 3.12
N THR A 91 -14.63 -5.77 2.95
CA THR A 91 -14.09 -6.59 4.05
C THR A 91 -12.57 -6.51 4.06
N ARG A 92 -11.98 -6.14 5.20
CA ARG A 92 -10.52 -6.13 5.37
C ARG A 92 -9.94 -7.54 5.28
N ILE A 93 -9.07 -7.77 4.30
CA ILE A 93 -8.42 -9.07 4.05
C ILE A 93 -6.93 -9.06 4.41
N PHE A 94 -6.30 -7.87 4.43
CA PHE A 94 -4.89 -7.69 4.73
C PHE A 94 -4.67 -6.38 5.49
N SER A 95 -3.74 -6.40 6.44
CA SER A 95 -3.31 -5.25 7.23
C SER A 95 -1.84 -5.43 7.56
N GLN A 96 -1.03 -4.43 7.26
CA GLN A 96 0.41 -4.43 7.55
C GLN A 96 0.77 -3.14 8.28
N VAL A 97 1.51 -3.27 9.38
CA VAL A 97 2.11 -2.14 10.11
C VAL A 97 3.60 -2.17 9.86
N ILE A 98 4.11 -1.10 9.25
CA ILE A 98 5.48 -0.94 8.79
C ILE A 98 6.18 0.05 9.71
N ASN A 99 7.31 -0.34 10.27
CA ASN A 99 8.21 0.60 10.93
C ASN A 99 8.85 1.50 9.86
N ALA A 100 8.60 2.81 9.91
CA ALA A 100 9.11 3.75 8.92
C ALA A 100 10.64 3.88 8.92
N ALA A 101 11.32 3.41 9.97
CA ALA A 101 12.78 3.33 10.05
C ALA A 101 13.32 1.92 9.77
N ARG A 102 12.52 1.01 9.20
CA ARG A 102 12.95 -0.39 9.00
C ARG A 102 14.15 -0.49 8.07
N LEU A 103 14.96 -1.52 8.29
CA LEU A 103 16.05 -1.87 7.39
C LEU A 103 15.52 -2.39 6.05
N ARG A 104 16.42 -2.41 5.07
CA ARG A 104 16.17 -2.90 3.72
C ARG A 104 15.62 -4.33 3.75
N LEU A 105 14.60 -4.59 2.93
CA LEU A 105 14.03 -5.93 2.78
C LEU A 105 15.01 -6.82 2.03
N SER A 106 15.12 -8.06 2.48
CA SER A 106 15.62 -9.14 1.63
C SER A 106 14.63 -9.45 0.51
N LEU A 107 15.13 -10.05 -0.58
CA LEU A 107 14.28 -10.51 -1.68
C LEU A 107 13.23 -11.54 -1.21
N SER A 108 13.57 -12.39 -0.24
CA SER A 108 12.65 -13.38 0.32
C SER A 108 11.52 -12.73 1.14
N GLU A 109 11.81 -11.69 1.92
CA GLU A 109 10.77 -10.95 2.64
C GLU A 109 9.84 -10.24 1.65
N TYR A 110 10.41 -9.60 0.63
CA TYR A 110 9.64 -8.94 -0.41
C TYR A 110 8.67 -9.91 -1.10
N ALA A 111 9.16 -11.05 -1.56
CA ALA A 111 8.34 -12.08 -2.19
C ALA A 111 7.28 -12.64 -1.23
N HIS A 112 7.63 -12.89 0.04
CA HIS A 112 6.70 -13.41 1.03
C HIS A 112 5.49 -12.49 1.24
N ILE A 113 5.71 -11.18 1.31
CA ILE A 113 4.63 -10.19 1.45
C ILE A 113 3.69 -10.22 0.25
N GLN A 114 4.26 -10.33 -0.96
CA GLN A 114 3.47 -10.42 -2.18
C GLN A 114 2.63 -11.69 -2.20
N ASP A 115 3.24 -12.84 -1.92
CA ASP A 115 2.58 -14.15 -1.89
C ASP A 115 1.46 -14.19 -0.84
N GLU A 116 1.69 -13.64 0.36
CA GLU A 116 0.67 -13.57 1.41
C GLU A 116 -0.56 -12.78 0.94
N LEU A 117 -0.36 -11.60 0.37
CA LEU A 117 -1.45 -10.75 -0.10
C LEU A 117 -2.22 -11.40 -1.26
N VAL A 118 -1.51 -11.97 -2.24
CA VAL A 118 -2.14 -12.72 -3.34
C VAL A 118 -3.00 -13.87 -2.78
N ASN A 119 -2.47 -14.65 -1.85
CA ASN A 119 -3.18 -15.77 -1.24
C ASN A 119 -4.45 -15.33 -0.51
N ARG A 120 -4.42 -14.20 0.21
CA ARG A 120 -5.59 -13.61 0.88
C ARG A 120 -6.64 -13.16 -0.13
N ILE A 121 -6.24 -12.43 -1.18
CA ILE A 121 -7.14 -11.99 -2.25
C ILE A 121 -7.81 -13.17 -2.97
N VAL A 122 -7.06 -14.24 -3.23
CA VAL A 122 -7.59 -15.46 -3.87
C VAL A 122 -8.53 -16.22 -2.94
N THR A 123 -8.13 -16.44 -1.69
CA THR A 123 -8.88 -17.25 -0.73
C THR A 123 -10.17 -16.57 -0.28
N ASP A 124 -10.08 -15.33 0.21
CA ASP A 124 -11.25 -14.62 0.72
C ASP A 124 -12.14 -14.11 -0.41
N GLY A 125 -11.54 -13.84 -1.58
CA GLY A 125 -12.30 -13.55 -2.78
C GLY A 125 -13.08 -14.73 -3.35
N ARG A 126 -12.75 -15.98 -2.99
CA ARG A 126 -13.59 -17.15 -3.28
C ARG A 126 -14.75 -17.28 -2.31
N LYS A 127 -14.58 -16.92 -1.03
CA LYS A 127 -15.66 -16.93 -0.03
C LYS A 127 -16.80 -15.95 -0.37
N GLY A 128 -16.48 -14.84 -1.04
CA GLY A 128 -17.47 -13.86 -1.51
C GLY A 128 -18.27 -14.26 -2.76
N ARG A 129 -17.97 -15.40 -3.40
CA ARG A 129 -18.88 -16.02 -4.37
C ARG A 129 -19.82 -16.90 -3.57
N GLU A 130 -21.03 -16.41 -3.27
CA GLU A 130 -22.12 -17.31 -2.95
C GLU A 130 -22.20 -18.36 -4.06
N THR A 131 -22.04 -19.64 -3.67
CA THR A 131 -22.47 -20.75 -4.50
C THR A 131 -23.98 -20.64 -4.65
N VAL A 132 -24.45 -19.93 -5.68
CA VAL A 132 -25.83 -20.02 -6.12
C VAL A 132 -26.01 -21.46 -6.62
N PHE A 133 -26.62 -22.30 -5.79
CA PHE A 133 -27.13 -23.57 -6.24
C PHE A 133 -28.28 -23.26 -7.19
N VAL A 134 -28.03 -23.34 -8.50
CA VAL A 134 -29.10 -23.34 -9.50
C VAL A 134 -29.62 -24.78 -9.52
N PRO A 135 -30.83 -25.07 -9.00
CA PRO A 135 -31.41 -26.39 -9.17
C PRO A 135 -31.57 -26.61 -10.67
N ALA A 136 -31.14 -27.79 -11.16
CA ALA A 136 -31.38 -28.17 -12.53
C ALA A 136 -32.88 -28.01 -12.82
N SER A 137 -33.21 -27.12 -13.76
CA SER A 137 -34.57 -26.94 -14.20
C SER A 137 -34.99 -28.22 -14.89
N THR A 138 -35.84 -29.01 -14.24
CA THR A 138 -36.53 -30.14 -14.86
C THR A 138 -37.66 -29.59 -15.70
N SER A 139 -37.47 -29.52 -17.02
CA SER A 139 -38.52 -29.64 -18.05
C SER A 139 -37.86 -29.86 -19.40
#